data_AF-A0A1Z4JN02-F1
#
_entry.id   AF-A0A1Z4JN02-F1
#
_cell.length_a   1.000
_cell.length_b   1.000
_cell.length_c   1.000
_cell.angle_alpha   90.00
_cell.angle_beta   90.00
_cell.angle_gamma   90.00
#
_symmetry.space_group_name_H-M   'P 1'
#
loop_
_entity.id
_entity.type
_entity.pdbx_description
1 polymer ?
#
loop_
_entity_poly.entity_id
_entity_poly.type
_entity_poly.pdbx_seq_one_letter_code
_entity_poly.pdbx_strand_id
1 'polypeptide(L)' 'MTHSLDLDEALIREALALDEQQNLESVIETALREYIQRRQRRKIIDLFGTIDYDETYDYKAQRQIS' A
#
# COMPACT_ATOMS: atom_id res chain seq x y z
N MET A 1 2.69 -14.86 18.26
CA MET A 1 3.02 -13.84 19.29
C MET A 1 1.87 -12.85 19.32
N THR A 2 1.10 -12.78 20.39
CA THR A 2 0.06 -11.77 20.57
C THR A 2 0.69 -10.57 21.29
N HIS A 3 0.56 -9.37 20.71
CA HIS A 3 1.02 -8.13 21.34
C HIS A 3 -0.22 -7.33 21.71
N SER A 4 -0.44 -7.11 23.00
CA SER A 4 -1.57 -6.30 23.47
C SER A 4 -1.22 -4.84 23.23
N LEU A 5 -1.80 -4.27 22.18
CA LEU A 5 -1.70 -2.85 21.86
C LEU A 5 -2.85 -2.14 22.55
N ASP A 6 -2.55 -1.05 23.25
CA ASP A 6 -3.59 -0.17 23.78
C ASP A 6 -4.10 0.68 22.61
N LEU A 7 -5.24 0.27 22.06
CA LEU A 7 -5.86 0.87 20.88
C LEU A 7 -7.05 1.72 21.34
N ASP A 8 -7.20 2.90 20.74
CA ASP A 8 -8.32 3.79 21.05
C ASP A 8 -9.66 3.10 20.72
N GLU A 9 -10.52 2.94 21.73
CA GLU A 9 -11.83 2.34 21.58
C GLU A 9 -12.71 3.06 20.57
N ALA A 10 -12.59 4.38 20.43
CA ALA A 10 -13.36 5.15 19.47
C ALA A 10 -12.97 4.78 18.04
N LEU A 11 -11.66 4.63 17.76
CA LEU A 11 -11.15 4.20 16.46
C LEU A 11 -11.58 2.76 16.14
N ILE A 12 -11.56 1.87 17.14
CA ILE A 12 -12.04 0.49 16.97
C ILE A 12 -13.52 0.47 16.60
N ARG A 13 -14.35 1.23 17.31
CA ARG A 13 -15.80 1.28 17.05
C ARG A 13 -16.11 1.85 15.68
N GLU A 14 -15.40 2.89 15.26
CA GLU A 14 -15.55 3.47 13.93
C GLU A 14 -15.15 2.47 12.84
N ALA A 15 -14.01 1.80 13.01
CA ALA A 15 -13.55 0.79 12.06
C ALA A 15 -14.50 -0.42 11.99
N LEU A 16 -15.04 -0.88 13.12
CA LEU A 16 -16.04 -1.95 13.17
C LEU A 16 -17.39 -1.54 12.58
N ALA A 17 -17.77 -0.26 12.66
CA ALA A 17 -18.98 0.24 12.03
C ALA A 17 -18.86 0.33 10.51
N LEU A 18 -17.63 0.48 10.00
CA LEU A 18 -17.31 0.49 8.58
C LEU A 18 -17.11 -0.92 8.00
N ASP A 19 -16.73 -1.91 8.83
CA ASP A 19 -16.57 -3.29 8.40
C ASP A 19 -17.92 -4.01 8.34
N GLU A 20 -18.16 -4.72 7.23
CA GLU A 20 -19.40 -5.50 7.05
C GLU A 20 -19.46 -6.67 8.04
N GLN A 21 -18.30 -7.15 8.47
CA GLN A 21 -18.15 -8.20 9.47
C GLN A 21 -17.63 -7.54 10.75
N GLN A 22 -18.47 -7.41 11.79
CA GLN A 22 -18.13 -6.73 13.06
C GLN A 22 -17.12 -7.52 13.92
N ASN A 23 -15.97 -7.90 13.36
CA ASN A 23 -14.91 -8.67 14.02
C ASN A 23 -13.62 -7.85 14.10
N LEU A 24 -13.17 -7.60 15.33
CA LEU A 24 -11.95 -6.83 15.61
C LEU A 24 -10.71 -7.43 14.96
N GLU A 25 -10.58 -8.76 14.92
CA GLU A 25 -9.42 -9.42 14.31
C GLU A 25 -9.37 -9.19 12.79
N SER A 26 -10.53 -9.27 12.13
CA SER A 26 -10.67 -9.01 10.69
C SER A 26 -10.31 -7.57 10.34
N VAL A 27 -10.83 -6.62 11.11
CA VAL A 27 -10.53 -5.19 10.97
C VAL A 27 -9.03 -4.93 11.11
N ILE A 28 -8.40 -5.48 12.16
CA ILE A 28 -6.96 -5.30 12.41
C ILE A 28 -6.14 -5.92 11.27
N GLU A 29 -6.47 -7.13 10.83
CA GLU A 29 -5.76 -7.79 9.73
C GLU A 29 -5.87 -6.98 8.44
N THR A 30 -7.07 -6.51 8.11
CA THR A 30 -7.33 -5.71 6.92
C THR A 30 -6.58 -4.39 6.96
N ALA A 31 -6.63 -3.67 8.08
CA ALA A 31 -5.91 -2.41 8.27
C ALA A 31 -4.39 -2.59 8.09
N LEU A 32 -3.82 -3.67 8.64
CA LEU A 32 -2.39 -3.97 8.47
C LEU A 32 -2.04 -4.29 7.02
N ARG A 33 -2.86 -5.08 6.31
CA ARG A 33 -2.67 -5.38 4.88
C ARG A 33 -2.70 -4.10 4.05
N GLU A 34 -3.68 -3.23 4.26
CA GLU A 34 -3.78 -1.95 3.55
C GLU A 34 -2.60 -1.02 3.86
N TYR A 35 -2.18 -0.96 5.13
CA TYR A 35 -1.04 -0.16 5.56
C TYR A 35 0.26 -0.59 4.85
N ILE A 36 0.51 -1.90 4.81
CA ILE A 36 1.66 -2.49 4.11
C ILE A 36 1.58 -2.17 2.61
N GLN A 37 0.43 -2.43 1.97
CA GLN A 37 0.25 -2.16 0.54
C GLN A 37 0.41 -0.68 0.20
N ARG A 38 -0.12 0.24 1.03
CA ARG A 38 0.06 1.69 0.87
C ARG A 38 1.53 2.10 0.99
N ARG A 39 2.34 1.41 1.80
CA ARG A 39 3.78 1.68 1.92
C ARG A 39 4.60 1.05 0.80
N GLN A 40 4.24 -0.15 0.35
CA GLN A 40 4.87 -0.78 -0.81
C GLN A 40 4.63 0.05 -2.08
N ARG A 41 3.41 0.51 -2.32
CA ARG A 41 3.11 1.43 -3.43
C ARG A 41 3.87 2.74 -3.34
N ARG A 42 4.03 3.31 -2.14
CA ARG A 42 4.88 4.49 -1.94
C ARG A 42 6.35 4.22 -2.26
N LYS A 43 6.90 3.06 -1.87
CA LYS A 43 8.27 2.66 -2.29
C LYS A 43 8.39 2.52 -3.80
N ILE A 44 7.35 2.08 -4.51
CA ILE A 44 7.34 2.08 -5.99
C ILE A 44 7.39 3.51 -6.53
N ILE A 45 6.65 4.46 -5.92
CA ILE A 45 6.72 5.88 -6.28
C ILE A 45 8.11 6.47 -5.97
N ASP A 46 8.74 6.09 -4.85
CA ASP A 46 10.11 6.50 -4.54
C ASP A 46 11.12 5.93 -5.57
N LEU A 47 10.86 4.75 -6.12
CA LEU A 47 11.68 4.17 -7.20
C LEU A 47 11.58 4.93 -8.52
N PHE A 48 10.47 5.62 -8.81
CA PHE A 48 10.33 6.47 -10.00
C PHE A 48 11.30 7.67 -10.01
N GLY A 49 11.93 8.01 -8.89
CA GLY A 49 12.98 9.03 -8.79
C GLY A 49 14.42 8.49 -8.76
N THR A 50 14.61 7.16 -8.79
CA THR A 50 15.94 6.49 -8.77
C THR A 50 16.24 5.72 -10.04
N ILE A 51 15.34 5.73 -11.03
CA ILE A 51 15.66 5.23 -12.37
C ILE A 51 16.50 6.33 -13.04
N ASP A 52 17.83 6.16 -13.01
CA ASP A 52 18.70 6.83 -13.97
C ASP A 52 18.23 6.40 -15.35
N TYR A 53 17.47 7.26 -16.02
CA TYR A 53 17.21 7.11 -17.43
C TYR A 53 18.54 7.33 -18.13
N ASP A 54 19.15 6.24 -18.59
CA ASP A 54 20.33 6.28 -19.44
C ASP A 54 20.01 7.19 -20.64
N GLU A 55 20.73 8.31 -20.77
CA GLU A 55 20.50 9.34 -21.80
C GLU A 55 20.64 8.77 -23.23
N THR A 56 21.19 7.56 -23.36
CA THR A 56 21.37 6.85 -24.64
C THR A 56 20.17 5.99 -25.06
N TYR A 57 19.09 5.94 -24.26
CA TYR A 57 17.93 5.09 -24.57
C TYR A 57 17.02 5.70 -25.65
N ASP A 58 17.28 5.36 -26.92
CA ASP A 58 16.43 5.75 -28.06
C ASP A 58 15.13 4.93 -28.13
N TYR A 59 14.11 5.39 -27.42
CA TYR A 59 12.75 4.85 -27.45
C TYR A 59 12.01 5.05 -28.80
N LYS A 60 12.58 5.76 -29.78
CA LYS A 60 11.95 5.99 -31.09
C LYS A 60 12.22 4.86 -32.10
N ALA A 61 13.18 3.97 -31.83
CA ALA A 61 13.50 2.84 -32.71
C ALA A 61 12.32 1.85 -32.87
N GLN A 62 11.42 1.74 -31.89
CA GLN A 62 10.27 0.83 -31.95
C GLN A 62 9.09 1.36 -32.78
N ARG A 63 9.16 2.60 -33.30
CA ARG A 63 8.07 3.21 -34.07
C ARG A 63 8.18 3.02 -35.59
N GLN A 64 9.20 2.31 -36.07
CA GLN A 64 9.46 2.08 -37.49
C GLN A 64 9.08 0.68 -38.01
N ILE A 65 8.31 -0.10 -37.26
CA ILE A 65 7.69 -1.31 -37.78
C ILE A 65 6.17 -1.08 -37.83
N SER A 66 5.72 -0.53 -38.94
CA SER A 66 4.36 -0.67 -39.48
C SER A 66 4.47 -1.06 -40.94
#